data_AF-A0A1I5YFK0-F1
#
_entry.id   AF-A0A1I5YFK0-F1
#
_cell.length_a   1.000
_cell.length_b   1.000
_cell.length_c   1.000
_cell.angle_alpha   90.00
_cell.angle_beta   90.00
_cell.angle_gamma   90.00
#
_symmetry.space_group_name_H-M   'P 1'
#
loop_
_entity.id
_entity.type
_entity.pdbx_description
1 polymer ?
#
loop_
_entity_poly.entity_id
_entity_poly.type
_entity_poly.pdbx_seq_one_letter_code
_entity_poly.pdbx_strand_id
1 'polypeptide(L)'
;MIDNLPNVAEELFARSIPTNLGLAEGEHKPRILLLYGSNRERSYSRLLTQEAARLLEAFGAETRIFDPSGLPMPDDADSSHPKVKELIDLVLWSEGQVWCSPERHGAMTGVFKSQIDWIPLTMGAIRPSQGKTLAVMQVCGGSQSFNAVNQMRVLGRWMRMFTIPNQSSVPKAYLEFDEAGRMKPSSYYDRVVDVMEELVKFTLLLRGHSDYLVDRYSERKESAEELSKRVNQRAI
;
A
#
# COMPACT_ATOMS: atom_id res chain seq x y z
N MET A 1 -6.08 -11.55 19.74
CA MET A 1 -7.51 -11.81 19.91
C MET A 1 -8.23 -11.28 18.68
N ILE A 2 -9.09 -12.10 18.08
CA ILE A 2 -9.85 -11.80 16.85
C ILE A 2 -11.16 -11.05 17.19
N ASP A 3 -11.37 -10.67 18.46
CA ASP A 3 -12.60 -10.09 19.03
C ASP A 3 -13.20 -8.89 18.27
N ASN A 4 -12.42 -8.19 17.42
CA ASN A 4 -12.89 -7.07 16.59
C ASN A 4 -13.15 -7.44 15.10
N LEU A 5 -13.10 -8.73 14.76
CA LEU A 5 -13.27 -9.28 13.40
C LEU A 5 -14.37 -10.36 13.41
N PRO A 6 -15.65 -9.98 13.63
CA PRO A 6 -16.74 -10.94 13.80
C PRO A 6 -17.07 -11.77 12.55
N ASN A 7 -16.58 -11.35 11.38
CA ASN A 7 -16.83 -12.03 10.10
C ASN A 7 -15.74 -13.06 9.76
N VAL A 8 -14.69 -13.19 10.58
CA VAL A 8 -13.60 -14.13 10.36
C VAL A 8 -13.91 -15.45 11.07
N ALA A 9 -13.79 -16.56 10.34
CA ALA A 9 -13.77 -17.91 10.92
C ALA A 9 -12.44 -18.10 11.66
N GLU A 10 -12.46 -18.07 12.99
CA GLU A 10 -11.26 -18.07 13.85
C GLU A 10 -10.35 -19.29 13.60
N GLU A 11 -10.95 -20.45 13.30
CA GLU A 11 -10.27 -21.71 13.03
C GLU A 11 -9.53 -21.73 11.69
N LEU A 12 -9.92 -20.86 10.74
CA LEU A 12 -9.28 -20.73 9.43
C LEU A 12 -8.27 -19.57 9.39
N PHE A 13 -8.27 -18.70 10.40
CA PHE A 13 -7.41 -17.53 10.42
C PHE A 13 -5.93 -17.92 10.56
N ALA A 14 -5.10 -17.46 9.63
CA ALA A 14 -3.68 -17.79 9.65
C ALA A 14 -2.98 -17.20 10.88
N ARG A 15 -2.38 -18.09 11.68
CA ARG A 15 -1.57 -17.75 12.85
C ARG A 15 -0.11 -18.08 12.60
N SER A 16 0.77 -17.45 13.37
CA SER A 16 2.22 -17.71 13.36
C SER A 16 2.82 -17.63 11.95
N ILE A 17 2.38 -16.66 11.14
CA ILE A 17 2.81 -16.48 9.75
C ILE A 17 4.35 -16.48 9.63
N PRO A 18 5.14 -15.76 10.45
CA PRO A 18 6.60 -15.80 10.35
C PRO A 18 7.18 -17.22 10.48
N THR A 19 6.73 -17.97 11.51
CA THR A 19 7.19 -19.34 11.77
C THR A 19 6.83 -20.28 10.61
N ASN A 20 5.62 -20.17 10.06
CA ASN A 20 5.18 -21.00 8.93
C ASN A 20 5.92 -20.69 7.63
N LEU A 21 6.50 -19.49 7.50
CA LEU A 21 7.38 -19.11 6.41
C LEU A 21 8.85 -19.50 6.64
N GLY A 22 9.17 -20.14 7.78
CA GLY A 22 10.54 -20.46 8.15
C GLY A 22 11.37 -19.23 8.52
N LEU A 23 10.73 -18.11 8.87
CA LEU A 23 11.38 -16.87 9.27
C LEU A 23 11.50 -16.81 10.79
N ALA A 24 12.61 -16.25 11.27
CA ALA A 24 12.75 -15.88 12.67
C ALA A 24 11.76 -14.75 13.03
N GLU A 25 11.47 -14.58 14.31
CA GLU A 25 10.76 -13.38 14.77
C GLU A 25 11.58 -12.14 14.40
N GLY A 26 10.94 -11.20 13.71
CA GLY A 26 11.59 -9.95 13.32
C GLY A 26 11.69 -8.98 14.49
N GLU A 27 12.62 -8.03 14.40
CA GLU A 27 12.84 -7.00 15.44
C GLU A 27 11.62 -6.09 15.65
N HIS A 28 10.75 -5.98 14.65
CA HIS A 28 9.49 -5.24 14.73
C HIS A 28 8.40 -5.82 13.83
N LYS A 29 7.16 -5.41 14.11
CA LYS A 29 5.97 -5.73 13.31
C LYS A 29 6.11 -5.22 11.86
N PRO A 30 5.55 -5.91 10.85
CA PRO A 30 5.46 -5.39 9.49
C PRO A 30 4.76 -4.03 9.47
N ARG A 31 5.36 -3.02 8.85
CA ARG A 31 4.80 -1.65 8.81
C ARG A 31 4.00 -1.43 7.54
N ILE A 32 2.69 -1.27 7.65
CA ILE A 32 1.80 -1.14 6.49
C ILE A 32 1.14 0.24 6.48
N LEU A 33 1.39 1.02 5.43
CA LEU A 33 0.71 2.28 5.18
C LEU A 33 -0.54 2.04 4.32
N LEU A 34 -1.68 2.58 4.73
CA LEU A 34 -2.91 2.49 3.96
C LEU A 34 -3.34 3.88 3.46
N LEU A 35 -3.67 3.96 2.18
CA LEU A 35 -4.10 5.17 1.47
C LEU A 35 -5.50 4.95 0.87
N TYR A 36 -6.39 5.94 0.98
CA TYR A 36 -7.75 5.86 0.44
C TYR A 36 -8.14 7.04 -0.47
N GLY A 37 -9.08 6.81 -1.39
CA GLY A 37 -9.40 7.74 -2.47
C GLY A 37 -10.65 8.62 -2.32
N SER A 38 -11.13 8.90 -1.10
CA SER A 38 -12.32 9.76 -0.96
C SER A 38 -12.44 10.43 0.40
N ASN A 39 -12.63 11.76 0.36
CA ASN A 39 -12.89 12.64 1.50
C ASN A 39 -14.39 12.80 1.82
N ARG A 40 -15.26 11.97 1.23
CA ARG A 40 -16.68 11.98 1.61
C ARG A 40 -16.82 11.59 3.07
N GLU A 41 -17.76 12.23 3.75
CA GLU A 41 -18.13 11.88 5.13
C GLU A 41 -18.38 10.36 5.27
N ARG A 42 -19.25 9.81 4.40
CA ARG A 42 -19.42 8.35 4.26
C ARG A 42 -18.66 7.83 3.04
N SER A 43 -17.38 7.56 3.23
CA SER A 43 -16.45 7.05 2.21
C SER A 43 -16.27 5.53 2.33
N TYR A 44 -16.81 4.75 1.38
CA TYR A 44 -16.67 3.29 1.40
C TYR A 44 -15.23 2.82 1.17
N SER A 45 -14.40 3.58 0.44
CA SER A 45 -12.98 3.24 0.35
C SER A 45 -12.27 3.44 1.68
N ARG A 46 -12.64 4.47 2.46
CA ARG A 46 -12.12 4.68 3.82
C ARG A 46 -12.59 3.57 4.77
N LEU A 47 -13.87 3.20 4.74
CA LEU A 47 -14.39 2.09 5.55
C LEU A 47 -13.72 0.76 5.22
N LEU A 48 -13.55 0.45 3.93
CA LEU A 48 -12.84 -0.76 3.48
C LEU A 48 -11.36 -0.76 3.90
N THR A 49 -10.71 0.41 3.85
CA THR A 49 -9.34 0.61 4.35
C THR A 49 -9.25 0.35 5.87
N GLN A 50 -10.27 0.74 6.63
CA GLN A 50 -10.31 0.48 8.06
C GLN A 50 -10.53 -1.01 8.38
N GLU A 51 -11.33 -1.74 7.60
CA GLU A 51 -11.42 -3.21 7.75
C GLU A 51 -10.09 -3.89 7.40
N ALA A 52 -9.43 -3.45 6.32
CA ALA A 52 -8.09 -3.92 5.95
C ALA A 52 -7.08 -3.69 7.09
N ALA A 53 -7.08 -2.52 7.73
CA ALA A 53 -6.21 -2.23 8.88
C ALA A 53 -6.46 -3.18 10.06
N ARG A 54 -7.72 -3.45 10.43
CA ARG A 54 -8.05 -4.40 11.51
C ARG A 54 -7.54 -5.81 11.22
N LEU A 55 -7.68 -6.25 9.98
CA LEU A 55 -7.18 -7.56 9.53
C LEU A 55 -5.65 -7.63 9.60
N LEU A 56 -4.96 -6.60 9.09
CA LEU A 56 -3.49 -6.51 9.15
C LEU A 56 -2.97 -6.50 10.58
N GLU A 57 -3.61 -5.76 11.49
CA GLU A 57 -3.26 -5.75 12.91
C GLU A 57 -3.44 -7.13 13.56
N ALA A 58 -4.53 -7.83 13.22
CA ALA A 58 -4.76 -9.20 13.67
C ALA A 58 -3.74 -10.20 13.10
N PHE A 59 -3.25 -9.98 11.88
CA PHE A 59 -2.12 -10.70 11.29
C PHE A 59 -0.74 -10.28 11.84
N GLY A 60 -0.70 -9.31 12.78
CA GLY A 60 0.51 -8.90 13.48
C GLY A 60 1.27 -7.71 12.89
N ALA A 61 0.67 -6.97 11.95
CA ALA A 61 1.24 -5.74 11.40
C ALA A 61 1.03 -4.51 12.32
N GLU A 62 1.88 -3.49 12.15
CA GLU A 62 1.63 -2.11 12.59
C GLU A 62 1.05 -1.35 11.40
N THR A 63 -0.11 -0.72 11.58
CA THR A 63 -0.79 -0.01 10.50
C THR A 63 -0.83 1.50 10.74
N ARG A 64 -0.74 2.28 9.65
CA ARG A 64 -1.02 3.72 9.67
C ARG A 64 -1.88 4.07 8.47
N ILE A 65 -2.96 4.82 8.70
CA ILE A 65 -3.84 5.30 7.64
C ILE A 65 -3.57 6.79 7.46
N PHE A 66 -3.23 7.21 6.24
CA PHE A 66 -3.10 8.62 5.93
C PHE A 66 -4.48 9.24 5.65
N ASP A 67 -4.80 10.35 6.30
CA ASP A 67 -5.97 11.16 5.95
C ASP A 67 -5.59 12.21 4.88
N PRO A 68 -6.11 12.13 3.65
CA PRO A 68 -5.77 13.07 2.58
C PRO A 68 -6.55 14.39 2.66
N SER A 69 -7.37 14.62 3.69
CA SER A 69 -8.00 15.92 3.91
C SER A 69 -6.93 17.02 4.08
N GLY A 70 -7.07 18.11 3.32
CA GLY A 70 -6.12 19.24 3.32
C GLY A 70 -4.82 18.97 2.56
N LEU A 71 -4.66 17.85 1.86
CA LEU A 71 -3.54 17.66 0.94
C LEU A 71 -3.75 18.55 -0.31
N PRO A 72 -2.82 19.46 -0.64
CA PRO A 72 -2.92 20.30 -1.84
C PRO A 72 -2.80 19.46 -3.11
N MET A 73 -3.25 20.00 -4.24
CA MET A 73 -2.92 19.39 -5.52
C MET A 73 -1.40 19.48 -5.76
N PRO A 74 -0.79 18.49 -6.44
CA PRO A 74 0.58 18.65 -6.93
C PRO A 74 0.73 19.99 -7.66
N ASP A 75 1.86 20.66 -7.43
CA ASP A 75 2.21 22.00 -7.96
C ASP A 75 1.46 23.21 -7.34
N ASP A 76 0.42 23.01 -6.52
CA ASP A 76 -0.27 24.11 -5.80
C ASP A 76 0.43 24.50 -4.47
N ALA A 77 1.38 23.69 -4.01
CA ALA A 77 2.20 23.93 -2.83
C ALA A 77 3.61 23.36 -3.03
N ASP A 78 4.52 23.64 -2.10
CA ASP A 78 5.83 22.99 -2.08
C ASP A 78 5.84 21.74 -1.17
N SER A 79 6.97 21.02 -1.18
CA SER A 79 7.17 19.82 -0.37
C SER A 79 7.23 20.06 1.14
N SER A 80 7.28 21.33 1.58
CA SER A 80 7.24 21.70 2.99
C SER A 80 5.83 21.73 3.56
N HIS A 81 4.79 21.66 2.71
CA HIS A 81 3.40 21.61 3.16
C HIS A 81 3.19 20.45 4.17
N PRO A 82 2.57 20.69 5.34
CA PRO A 82 2.51 19.71 6.42
C PRO A 82 1.96 18.34 6.00
N LYS A 83 0.88 18.32 5.20
CA LYS A 83 0.28 17.08 4.69
C LYS A 83 1.17 16.33 3.69
N VAL A 84 1.97 17.05 2.91
CA VAL A 84 2.93 16.45 1.97
C VAL A 84 4.05 15.79 2.77
N LYS A 85 4.62 16.50 3.75
CA LYS A 85 5.64 15.96 4.65
C LYS A 85 5.14 14.72 5.41
N GLU A 86 3.95 14.80 6.00
CA GLU A 86 3.31 13.67 6.70
C GLU A 86 3.18 12.44 5.78
N LEU A 87 2.70 12.63 4.55
CA LEU A 87 2.59 11.55 3.57
C LEU A 87 3.96 10.93 3.26
N ILE A 88 4.97 11.75 3.01
CA ILE A 88 6.33 11.26 2.72
C ILE A 88 6.92 10.51 3.92
N ASP A 89 6.77 11.03 5.14
CA ASP A 89 7.26 10.38 6.36
C ASP A 89 6.59 9.00 6.56
N LEU A 90 5.29 8.90 6.29
CA LEU A 90 4.56 7.63 6.31
C LEU A 90 5.03 6.67 5.22
N VAL A 91 5.26 7.15 4.00
CA VAL A 91 5.77 6.33 2.91
C VAL A 91 7.14 5.80 3.27
N LEU A 92 8.04 6.63 3.82
CA LEU A 92 9.37 6.21 4.27
C LEU A 92 9.29 5.16 5.38
N TRP A 93 8.40 5.35 6.36
CA TRP A 93 8.16 4.40 7.45
C TRP A 93 7.64 3.03 6.97
N SER A 94 6.85 2.99 5.89
CA SER A 94 6.21 1.75 5.42
C SER A 94 7.18 0.70 4.86
N GLU A 95 6.85 -0.57 5.02
CA GLU A 95 7.49 -1.73 4.35
C GLU A 95 6.56 -2.32 3.27
N GLY A 96 5.26 -2.14 3.45
CA GLY A 96 4.21 -2.45 2.50
C GLY A 96 3.10 -1.41 2.51
N GLN A 97 2.27 -1.40 1.47
CA GLN A 97 1.15 -0.47 1.38
C GLN A 97 -0.16 -1.14 0.93
N VAL A 98 -1.28 -0.54 1.31
CA VAL A 98 -2.61 -0.83 0.78
C VAL A 98 -3.16 0.41 0.12
N TRP A 99 -3.55 0.31 -1.14
CA TRP A 99 -4.14 1.39 -1.90
C TRP A 99 -5.60 1.09 -2.20
N CYS A 100 -6.51 1.94 -1.69
CA CYS A 100 -7.95 1.76 -1.86
C CYS A 100 -8.59 2.97 -2.57
N SER A 101 -8.88 2.85 -3.86
CA SER A 101 -9.59 3.91 -4.59
C SER A 101 -11.04 3.51 -4.87
N PRO A 102 -12.03 4.41 -4.70
CA PRO A 102 -13.29 4.27 -5.39
C PRO A 102 -13.08 4.29 -6.90
N GLU A 103 -14.06 3.76 -7.63
CA GLU A 103 -14.19 4.00 -9.06
C GLU A 103 -15.10 5.20 -9.31
N ARG A 104 -14.54 6.29 -9.83
CA ARG A 104 -15.27 7.51 -10.19
C ARG A 104 -15.12 7.75 -11.69
N HIS A 105 -16.26 7.85 -12.39
CA HIS A 105 -16.29 7.95 -13.85
C HIS A 105 -15.45 6.85 -14.54
N GLY A 106 -15.45 5.63 -13.99
CA GLY A 106 -14.76 4.48 -14.56
C GLY A 106 -13.25 4.42 -14.32
N ALA A 107 -12.68 5.24 -13.42
CA ALA A 107 -11.24 5.28 -13.13
C ALA A 107 -10.96 5.44 -11.62
N MET A 108 -9.68 5.29 -11.23
CA MET A 108 -9.18 5.71 -9.92
C MET A 108 -9.47 7.19 -9.68
N THR A 109 -9.71 7.57 -8.43
CA THR A 109 -10.08 8.95 -8.10
C THR A 109 -8.89 9.91 -8.20
N GLY A 110 -9.18 11.17 -8.50
CA GLY A 110 -8.18 12.25 -8.42
C GLY A 110 -7.62 12.44 -7.01
N VAL A 111 -8.45 12.24 -5.97
CA VAL A 111 -8.00 12.27 -4.56
C VAL A 111 -6.92 11.21 -4.29
N PHE A 112 -7.13 9.99 -4.81
CA PHE A 112 -6.14 8.93 -4.67
C PHE A 112 -4.89 9.21 -5.52
N LYS A 113 -5.06 9.60 -6.79
CA LYS A 113 -3.94 9.88 -7.69
C LYS A 113 -3.04 11.00 -7.18
N SER A 114 -3.63 12.06 -6.61
CA SER A 114 -2.90 13.20 -6.05
C SER A 114 -1.96 12.77 -4.90
N GLN A 115 -2.36 11.82 -4.07
CA GLN A 115 -1.47 11.26 -3.03
C GLN A 115 -0.23 10.62 -3.65
N ILE A 116 -0.40 9.79 -4.69
CA ILE A 116 0.74 9.13 -5.32
C ILE A 116 1.64 10.12 -6.06
N ASP A 117 1.07 11.16 -6.66
CA ASP A 117 1.83 12.21 -7.37
C ASP A 117 2.73 13.03 -6.45
N TRP A 118 2.39 13.12 -5.16
CA TRP A 118 3.26 13.72 -4.15
C TRP A 118 4.45 12.85 -3.76
N ILE A 119 4.46 11.56 -4.11
CA ILE A 119 5.53 10.62 -3.74
C ILE A 119 6.59 10.61 -4.85
N PRO A 120 7.80 11.15 -4.63
CA PRO A 120 8.85 11.11 -5.62
C PRO A 120 9.46 9.71 -5.74
N LEU A 121 9.97 9.37 -6.92
CA LEU A 121 10.74 8.13 -7.12
C LEU A 121 12.11 8.16 -6.44
N THR A 122 12.68 9.36 -6.22
CA THR A 122 13.96 9.55 -5.56
C THR A 122 13.98 10.85 -4.75
N MET A 123 14.63 10.83 -3.59
CA MET A 123 14.93 11.95 -2.72
C MET A 123 16.42 11.87 -2.34
N GLY A 124 17.29 12.46 -3.16
CA GLY A 124 18.73 12.24 -3.04
C GLY A 124 19.07 10.77 -3.28
N ALA A 125 19.57 10.09 -2.25
CA ALA A 125 19.90 8.66 -2.28
C ALA A 125 18.73 7.75 -1.86
N ILE A 126 17.63 8.31 -1.34
CA ILE A 126 16.51 7.53 -0.81
C ILE A 126 15.48 7.31 -1.92
N ARG A 127 14.96 6.09 -2.05
CA ARG A 127 13.88 5.73 -2.99
C ARG A 127 12.63 5.31 -2.20
N PRO A 128 11.69 6.24 -1.90
CA PRO A 128 10.70 6.05 -0.84
C PRO A 128 9.78 4.83 -0.97
N SER A 129 9.40 4.44 -2.19
CA SER A 129 8.48 3.34 -2.46
C SER A 129 9.16 2.08 -2.98
N GLN A 130 10.43 2.15 -3.36
CA GLN A 130 11.06 1.09 -4.14
C GLN A 130 11.23 -0.19 -3.30
N GLY A 131 10.85 -1.33 -3.89
CA GLY A 131 11.04 -2.63 -3.26
C GLY A 131 10.04 -2.96 -2.15
N LYS A 132 9.12 -2.04 -1.83
CA LYS A 132 8.02 -2.25 -0.88
C LYS A 132 6.90 -3.07 -1.51
N THR A 133 6.15 -3.81 -0.71
CA THR A 133 4.99 -4.58 -1.16
C THR A 133 3.76 -3.67 -1.34
N LEU A 134 2.85 -4.07 -2.23
CA LEU A 134 1.63 -3.33 -2.48
C LEU A 134 0.43 -4.26 -2.67
N ALA A 135 -0.67 -3.99 -1.95
CA ALA A 135 -1.99 -4.51 -2.25
C ALA A 135 -2.89 -3.39 -2.83
N VAL A 136 -3.70 -3.72 -3.84
CA VAL A 136 -4.64 -2.78 -4.45
C VAL A 136 -6.07 -3.23 -4.24
N MET A 137 -6.94 -2.27 -3.92
CA MET A 137 -8.34 -2.49 -3.58
C MET A 137 -9.22 -1.41 -4.23
N GLN A 138 -10.43 -1.75 -4.63
CA GLN A 138 -11.42 -0.74 -5.04
C GLN A 138 -12.81 -0.98 -4.48
N VAL A 139 -13.61 0.10 -4.48
CA VAL A 139 -15.05 0.05 -4.24
C VAL A 139 -15.79 0.68 -5.42
N CYS A 140 -16.93 0.10 -5.79
CA CYS A 140 -17.82 0.64 -6.82
C CYS A 140 -19.18 1.00 -6.23
N GLY A 141 -19.81 2.05 -6.79
CA GLY A 141 -21.23 2.32 -6.54
C GLY A 141 -22.18 1.44 -7.36
N GLY A 142 -21.70 0.88 -8.48
CA GLY A 142 -22.48 0.04 -9.40
C GLY A 142 -22.02 -1.41 -9.43
N SER A 143 -22.25 -2.07 -10.56
CA SER A 143 -21.76 -3.42 -10.85
C SER A 143 -20.24 -3.53 -10.71
N GLN A 144 -19.77 -4.78 -10.58
CA GLN A 144 -18.34 -5.04 -10.41
C GLN A 144 -17.54 -4.53 -11.61
N SER A 145 -16.38 -3.95 -11.29
CA SER A 145 -15.42 -3.40 -12.24
C SER A 145 -14.01 -3.63 -11.69
N PHE A 146 -13.01 -3.46 -12.53
CA PHE A 146 -11.60 -3.61 -12.15
C PHE A 146 -10.74 -2.43 -12.64
N ASN A 147 -11.36 -1.36 -13.15
CA ASN A 147 -10.62 -0.28 -13.80
C ASN A 147 -9.66 0.42 -12.83
N ALA A 148 -10.14 0.76 -11.62
CA ALA A 148 -9.31 1.44 -10.64
C ALA A 148 -8.15 0.56 -10.15
N VAL A 149 -8.40 -0.71 -9.80
CA VAL A 149 -7.31 -1.63 -9.38
C VAL A 149 -6.31 -1.91 -10.50
N ASN A 150 -6.76 -1.97 -11.76
CA ASN A 150 -5.86 -2.14 -12.89
C ASN A 150 -4.95 -0.91 -13.07
N GLN A 151 -5.52 0.29 -12.97
CA GLN A 151 -4.74 1.54 -13.00
C GLN A 151 -3.74 1.60 -11.83
N MET A 152 -4.18 1.26 -10.61
CA MET A 152 -3.31 1.26 -9.43
C MET A 152 -2.21 0.20 -9.50
N ARG A 153 -2.48 -0.99 -10.05
CA ARG A 153 -1.46 -2.04 -10.25
C ARG A 153 -0.37 -1.57 -11.19
N VAL A 154 -0.77 -0.93 -12.28
CA VAL A 154 0.14 -0.31 -13.24
C VAL A 154 0.94 0.82 -12.56
N LEU A 155 0.29 1.66 -11.75
CA LEU A 155 0.95 2.72 -10.99
C LEU A 155 1.97 2.16 -9.98
N GLY A 156 1.64 1.08 -9.27
CA GLY A 156 2.55 0.40 -8.34
C GLY A 156 3.83 -0.10 -9.02
N ARG A 157 3.71 -0.61 -10.25
CA ARG A 157 4.88 -0.96 -11.09
C ARG A 157 5.74 0.27 -11.39
N TRP A 158 5.12 1.40 -11.71
CA TRP A 158 5.83 2.67 -11.93
C TRP A 158 6.57 3.15 -10.66
N MET A 159 5.95 2.97 -9.50
CA MET A 159 6.54 3.22 -8.18
C MET A 159 7.56 2.16 -7.73
N ARG A 160 7.87 1.19 -8.61
CA ARG A 160 8.81 0.08 -8.39
C ARG A 160 8.49 -0.75 -7.14
N MET A 161 7.20 -0.92 -6.86
CA MET A 161 6.68 -1.75 -5.77
C MET A 161 6.42 -3.19 -6.25
N PHE A 162 6.49 -4.14 -5.32
CA PHE A 162 6.06 -5.52 -5.54
C PHE A 162 4.55 -5.64 -5.27
N THR A 163 3.75 -5.39 -6.30
CA THR A 163 2.30 -5.51 -6.21
C THR A 163 1.88 -6.98 -6.14
N ILE A 164 1.31 -7.41 -5.02
CA ILE A 164 0.87 -8.80 -4.81
C ILE A 164 -0.20 -9.20 -5.84
N PRO A 165 -0.29 -10.49 -6.21
CA PRO A 165 -1.22 -10.93 -7.25
C PRO A 165 -2.69 -10.73 -6.86
N ASN A 166 -3.06 -11.00 -5.60
CA ASN A 166 -4.44 -10.90 -5.16
C ASN A 166 -4.88 -9.43 -5.01
N GLN A 167 -6.18 -9.17 -5.17
CA GLN A 167 -6.77 -7.83 -5.10
C GLN A 167 -8.26 -7.88 -4.74
N SER A 168 -8.79 -6.78 -4.21
CA SER A 168 -10.22 -6.65 -3.85
C SER A 168 -10.95 -5.65 -4.73
N SER A 169 -12.15 -6.01 -5.17
CA SER A 169 -13.08 -5.10 -5.86
C SER A 169 -14.50 -5.36 -5.37
N VAL A 170 -15.03 -4.42 -4.57
CA VAL A 170 -16.34 -4.53 -3.91
C VAL A 170 -17.40 -3.76 -4.71
N PRO A 171 -18.30 -4.44 -5.45
CA PRO A 171 -19.40 -3.79 -6.15
C PRO A 171 -20.48 -3.33 -5.19
N LYS A 172 -21.30 -2.37 -5.64
CA LYS A 172 -22.45 -1.83 -4.89
C LYS A 172 -22.14 -1.64 -3.40
N ALA A 173 -20.98 -1.05 -3.09
CA ALA A 173 -20.39 -1.10 -1.74
C ALA A 173 -21.33 -0.59 -0.64
N TYR A 174 -22.28 0.28 -0.97
CA TYR A 174 -23.32 0.75 -0.05
C TYR A 174 -24.22 -0.38 0.53
N LEU A 175 -24.30 -1.55 -0.12
CA LEU A 175 -25.02 -2.72 0.39
C LEU A 175 -24.17 -3.57 1.35
N GLU A 176 -22.84 -3.50 1.21
CA GLU A 176 -21.87 -4.35 1.91
C GLU A 176 -21.44 -3.76 3.26
N PHE A 177 -21.79 -2.51 3.58
CA PHE A 177 -21.49 -1.88 4.86
C PHE A 177 -22.78 -1.61 5.64
N ASP A 178 -22.75 -1.86 6.95
CA ASP A 178 -23.83 -1.54 7.87
C ASP A 178 -23.84 -0.05 8.28
N GLU A 179 -24.80 0.37 9.10
CA GLU A 179 -24.93 1.75 9.55
C GLU A 179 -23.70 2.24 10.33
N ALA A 180 -23.10 1.36 11.15
CA ALA A 180 -21.88 1.60 11.92
C ALA A 180 -20.60 1.67 11.05
N GLY A 181 -20.72 1.39 9.75
CA GLY A 181 -19.60 1.42 8.82
C GLY A 181 -18.74 0.16 8.87
N ARG A 182 -19.25 -0.94 9.44
CA ARG A 182 -18.60 -2.25 9.39
C ARG A 182 -19.03 -3.00 8.14
N MET A 183 -18.08 -3.70 7.53
CA MET A 183 -18.40 -4.55 6.39
C MET A 183 -19.17 -5.78 6.87
N LYS A 184 -20.22 -6.17 6.15
CA LYS A 184 -21.03 -7.35 6.42
C LYS A 184 -20.27 -8.63 6.02
N PRO A 185 -20.62 -9.80 6.58
CA PRO A 185 -20.07 -11.06 6.11
C PRO A 185 -20.51 -11.31 4.67
N SER A 186 -19.54 -11.46 3.77
CA SER A 186 -19.77 -11.76 2.36
C SER A 186 -18.48 -12.30 1.72
N SER A 187 -18.59 -12.89 0.53
CA SER A 187 -17.42 -13.33 -0.24
C SER A 187 -16.45 -12.18 -0.57
N TYR A 188 -16.93 -10.93 -0.55
CA TYR A 188 -16.07 -9.75 -0.69
C TYR A 188 -15.23 -9.52 0.57
N TYR A 189 -15.78 -9.79 1.76
CA TYR A 189 -15.02 -9.70 3.01
C TYR A 189 -13.95 -10.80 3.04
N ASP A 190 -14.30 -12.04 2.70
CA ASP A 190 -13.34 -13.16 2.60
C ASP A 190 -12.17 -12.81 1.67
N ARG A 191 -12.47 -12.20 0.52
CA ARG A 191 -11.42 -11.71 -0.40
C ARG A 191 -10.53 -10.65 0.25
N VAL A 192 -11.06 -9.77 1.09
CA VAL A 192 -10.24 -8.78 1.81
C VAL A 192 -9.32 -9.47 2.81
N VAL A 193 -9.81 -10.50 3.50
CA VAL A 193 -8.99 -11.37 4.37
C VAL A 193 -7.83 -11.95 3.57
N ASP A 194 -8.10 -12.61 2.44
CA ASP A 194 -7.08 -13.22 1.58
C ASP A 194 -5.99 -12.21 1.15
N VAL A 195 -6.41 -11.01 0.73
CA VAL A 195 -5.49 -9.97 0.24
C VAL A 195 -4.61 -9.43 1.37
N MET A 196 -5.15 -9.25 2.57
CA MET A 196 -4.38 -8.77 3.73
C MET A 196 -3.42 -9.85 4.25
N GLU A 197 -3.86 -11.11 4.27
CA GLU A 197 -3.01 -12.24 4.62
C GLU A 197 -1.83 -12.38 3.65
N GLU A 198 -2.11 -12.33 2.34
CA GLU A 198 -1.09 -12.39 1.29
C GLU A 198 -0.12 -11.22 1.39
N LEU A 199 -0.61 -10.00 1.65
CA LEU A 199 0.24 -8.82 1.84
C LEU A 199 1.23 -9.02 2.99
N VAL A 200 0.78 -9.51 4.15
CA VAL A 200 1.65 -9.74 5.31
C VAL A 200 2.71 -10.78 4.98
N LYS A 201 2.33 -11.90 4.34
CA LYS A 201 3.26 -12.95 3.92
C LYS A 201 4.36 -12.41 3.00
N PHE A 202 3.99 -11.70 1.93
CA PHE A 202 4.96 -11.13 1.00
C PHE A 202 5.82 -10.03 1.65
N THR A 203 5.24 -9.23 2.55
CA THR A 203 6.01 -8.18 3.24
C THR A 203 7.09 -8.80 4.12
N LEU A 204 6.75 -9.84 4.87
CA LEU A 204 7.71 -10.59 5.70
C LEU A 204 8.81 -11.25 4.85
N LEU A 205 8.46 -11.83 3.70
CA LEU A 205 9.42 -12.46 2.80
C LEU A 205 10.40 -11.46 2.16
N LEU A 206 9.94 -10.25 1.83
CA LEU A 206 10.75 -9.31 1.04
C LEU A 206 11.51 -8.28 1.88
N ARG A 207 10.99 -7.86 3.05
CA ARG A 207 11.57 -6.74 3.82
C ARG A 207 13.03 -6.92 4.23
N GLY A 208 13.46 -8.16 4.47
CA GLY A 208 14.86 -8.48 4.83
C GLY A 208 15.82 -8.55 3.63
N HIS A 209 15.31 -8.43 2.41
CA HIS A 209 16.07 -8.60 1.17
C HIS A 209 15.93 -7.43 0.20
N SER A 210 15.22 -6.36 0.57
CA SER A 210 14.91 -5.24 -0.32
C SER A 210 16.16 -4.63 -0.97
N ASP A 211 17.25 -4.45 -0.22
CA ASP A 211 18.51 -3.88 -0.74
C ASP A 211 19.11 -4.74 -1.87
N TYR A 212 19.12 -6.06 -1.70
CA TYR A 212 19.60 -6.99 -2.73
C TYR A 212 18.65 -7.05 -3.93
N LEU A 213 17.33 -7.07 -3.69
CA LEU A 213 16.33 -7.13 -4.75
C LEU A 213 16.34 -5.88 -5.65
N VAL A 214 16.80 -4.74 -5.13
CA VAL A 214 16.90 -3.49 -5.89
C VAL A 214 18.31 -3.19 -6.41
N ASP A 215 19.30 -4.03 -6.09
CA ASP A 215 20.66 -3.95 -6.62
C ASP A 215 20.69 -4.38 -8.11
N ARG A 216 20.56 -3.39 -9.00
CA ARG A 216 20.42 -3.62 -10.44
C ARG A 216 21.77 -3.57 -11.16
N TYR A 217 21.98 -4.53 -12.05
CA TYR A 217 23.12 -4.57 -12.96
C TYR A 217 23.36 -3.24 -13.70
N SER A 218 22.31 -2.61 -14.23
CA SER A 218 22.43 -1.34 -14.95
C SER A 218 22.93 -0.19 -14.06
N GLU A 219 22.49 -0.13 -12.80
CA GLU A 219 22.90 0.90 -11.83
C GLU A 219 24.35 0.68 -11.38
N ARG A 220 24.77 -0.60 -11.21
CA ARG A 220 26.17 -0.95 -10.95
C ARG A 220 27.10 -0.55 -12.10
N LYS A 221 26.66 -0.75 -13.35
CA LYS A 221 27.43 -0.35 -14.54
C LYS A 221 27.62 1.16 -14.60
N GLU A 222 26.55 1.93 -14.42
CA GLU A 222 26.59 3.40 -14.42
C GLU A 222 27.52 3.95 -13.33
N SER A 223 27.41 3.43 -12.10
CA SER A 223 28.26 3.86 -10.98
C SER A 223 29.75 3.63 -11.24
N ALA A 224 30.10 2.51 -11.89
CA ALA A 224 31.48 2.21 -12.27
C ALA A 224 32.00 3.16 -13.36
N GLU A 225 31.17 3.49 -14.35
CA GLU A 225 31.50 4.46 -15.39
C GLU A 225 31.69 5.88 -14.82
N GLU A 226 30.81 6.31 -13.91
CA GLU A 226 30.95 7.60 -13.21
C GLU A 226 32.22 7.66 -12.35
N LEU A 227 32.52 6.58 -11.63
CA LEU A 227 33.76 6.49 -10.84
C LEU A 227 35.00 6.58 -11.75
N SER A 228 35.02 5.84 -12.85
CA SER A 228 36.11 5.89 -13.83
C SER A 228 36.33 7.30 -14.39
N LYS A 229 35.25 8.01 -14.77
CA LYS A 229 35.32 9.41 -15.22
C LYS A 229 35.93 10.33 -14.18
N ARG A 230 35.54 10.21 -12.90
CA ARG A 230 36.07 11.05 -11.80
C ARG A 230 37.55 10.79 -11.51
N VAL A 231 37.99 9.53 -11.55
CA VAL A 231 39.39 9.17 -11.32
C VAL A 231 40.28 9.73 -12.44
N ASN A 232 39.84 9.60 -13.70
CA ASN A 232 40.59 10.09 -14.85
C ASN A 232 40.67 11.63 -14.91
N GLN A 233 39.68 12.35 -14.37
CA GLN A 233 39.72 13.82 -14.29
C GLN A 233 40.69 14.38 -13.24
N ARG A 234 41.01 13.61 -12.18
CA ARG A 234 41.97 14.03 -11.13
C ARG A 234 43.43 13.72 -11.46
N ALA A 235 43.67 12.98 -12.54
CA ALA A 235 45.00 12.59 -12.99
C ALA A 235 45.63 13.59 -13.98
N ILE A 236 45.04 14.78 -14.13
CA ILE A 236 45.49 15.91 -14.95
C ILE A 236 45.76 17.10 -14.02
#